data_AF-A0AAD4JW72-F1
#
_entry.id   AF-A0AAD4JW72-F1
#
_cell.length_a   1.000
_cell.length_b   1.000
_cell.length_c   1.000
_cell.angle_alpha   90.00
_cell.angle_beta   90.00
_cell.angle_gamma   90.00
#
_symmetry.space_group_name_H-M   'P 1'
#
loop_
_entity.id
_entity.type
_entity.pdbx_description
1 polymer ?
#
loop_
_entity_poly.entity_id
_entity_poly.type
_entity_poly.pdbx_seq_one_letter_code
_entity_poly.pdbx_strand_id
1 'polypeptide(L)'
;MKPKPQKNQGKSNKKPTANHGKAGHNKKPDYKQKFKSKKPATVSITIVYKQQAGNIFYFFLQENKPNKPEIRKMIRQKKAAEAEAERQKIKQEKEERIKAYKKQRLEKTKAISKRTQRGQPLMKDRMQLLLKQIEEMKRH
;
A
#
# COMPACT_ATOMS: atom_id res chain seq x y z
N MET A 1 37.15 0.30 -52.07
CA MET A 1 36.22 1.43 -51.79
C MET A 1 35.83 1.37 -50.32
N LYS A 2 35.98 2.46 -49.56
CA LYS A 2 35.60 2.52 -48.14
C LYS A 2 34.20 3.15 -48.00
N PRO A 3 33.31 2.64 -47.12
CA PRO A 3 32.01 3.25 -46.89
C PRO A 3 32.12 4.55 -46.06
N LYS A 4 31.27 5.53 -46.37
CA LYS A 4 31.18 6.82 -45.66
C LYS A 4 30.56 6.63 -44.27
N PRO A 5 31.01 7.36 -43.22
CA PRO A 5 30.36 7.35 -41.92
C PRO A 5 29.05 8.16 -41.96
N GLN A 6 27.97 7.53 -41.49
CA GLN A 6 26.65 8.15 -41.34
C GLN A 6 26.64 9.04 -40.09
N LYS A 7 26.39 10.34 -40.28
CA LYS A 7 26.30 11.33 -39.19
C LYS A 7 25.08 11.05 -38.30
N ASN A 8 25.32 10.99 -37.00
CA ASN A 8 24.30 11.01 -35.96
C ASN A 8 23.54 12.35 -35.97
N GLN A 9 22.22 12.30 -36.17
CA GLN A 9 21.33 13.41 -35.81
C GLN A 9 20.50 12.98 -34.62
N GLY A 10 20.79 13.60 -33.48
CA GLY A 10 20.16 13.34 -32.21
C GLY A 10 18.68 13.68 -32.21
N LYS A 11 17.92 12.86 -31.48
CA LYS A 11 16.85 13.35 -30.62
C LYS A 11 16.99 12.61 -29.29
N SER A 12 17.44 13.32 -28.26
CA SER A 12 17.34 12.82 -26.90
C SER A 12 15.87 12.59 -26.60
N ASN A 13 15.50 11.33 -26.36
CA ASN A 13 14.17 10.99 -25.89
C ASN A 13 14.01 11.64 -24.51
N LYS A 14 13.38 12.82 -24.49
CA LYS A 14 12.79 13.40 -23.29
C LYS A 14 11.96 12.30 -22.64
N LYS A 15 12.31 11.95 -21.40
CA LYS A 15 11.49 11.07 -20.55
C LYS A 15 10.03 11.52 -20.68
N PRO A 16 9.06 10.61 -20.81
CA PRO A 16 7.67 11.00 -20.65
C PRO A 16 7.55 11.54 -19.22
N THR A 17 7.41 12.87 -19.12
CA THR A 17 6.95 13.49 -17.90
C THR A 17 5.64 12.82 -17.57
N ALA A 18 5.56 12.24 -16.37
CA ALA A 18 4.31 11.79 -15.79
C ALA A 18 3.38 13.00 -15.72
N ASN A 19 2.63 13.23 -16.80
CA ASN A 19 1.39 13.99 -16.77
C ASN A 19 0.43 13.12 -15.95
N HIS A 20 0.64 13.17 -14.63
CA HIS A 20 -0.36 12.83 -13.65
C HIS A 20 -1.61 13.57 -14.10
N GLY A 21 -2.60 12.78 -14.56
CA GLY A 21 -3.92 13.27 -14.85
C GLY A 21 -4.34 14.19 -13.71
N LYS A 22 -4.74 15.40 -14.11
CA LYS A 22 -5.27 16.48 -13.29
C LYS A 22 -5.78 15.92 -11.96
N ALA A 23 -4.95 16.04 -10.92
CA ALA A 23 -5.41 15.86 -9.57
C ALA A 23 -6.48 16.94 -9.41
N GLY A 24 -7.75 16.52 -9.47
CA GLY A 24 -8.85 17.39 -9.12
C GLY A 24 -8.48 17.99 -7.78
N HIS A 25 -8.34 19.32 -7.76
CA HIS A 25 -8.22 20.04 -6.51
C HIS A 25 -9.48 19.73 -5.71
N ASN A 26 -9.42 18.71 -4.87
CA ASN A 26 -10.31 18.57 -3.75
C ASN A 26 -10.00 19.76 -2.86
N LYS A 27 -10.66 20.88 -3.15
CA LYS A 27 -10.77 22.03 -2.25
C LYS A 27 -11.23 21.43 -0.92
N LYS A 28 -10.32 21.39 0.05
CA LYS A 28 -10.70 21.07 1.43
C LYS A 28 -11.80 22.06 1.81
N PRO A 29 -12.95 21.63 2.34
CA PRO A 29 -13.86 22.59 2.96
C PRO A 29 -13.08 23.29 4.07
N ASP A 30 -13.00 24.63 4.00
CA ASP A 30 -12.48 25.48 5.08
C ASP A 30 -13.47 25.39 6.24
N TYR A 31 -13.39 24.31 7.00
CA TYR A 31 -14.14 24.17 8.24
C TYR A 31 -13.42 25.01 9.30
N LYS A 32 -13.70 26.31 9.28
CA LYS A 32 -13.54 27.17 10.47
C LYS A 32 -14.50 26.66 11.54
N GLN A 33 -14.15 25.54 12.16
CA GLN A 33 -14.76 25.07 13.38
C GLN A 33 -14.37 26.07 14.47
N LYS A 34 -15.20 27.10 14.63
CA LYS A 34 -15.21 27.91 15.85
C LYS A 34 -15.67 26.99 16.97
N PHE A 35 -14.75 26.18 17.51
CA PHE A 35 -14.92 25.60 18.82
C PHE A 35 -14.97 26.76 19.79
N LYS A 36 -16.19 27.21 20.11
CA LYS A 36 -16.42 27.98 21.33
C LYS A 36 -15.92 27.06 22.43
N SER A 37 -14.76 27.37 22.99
CA SER A 37 -14.30 26.74 24.23
C SER A 37 -15.40 26.98 25.24
N LYS A 38 -16.22 25.97 25.51
CA LYS A 38 -17.05 25.97 26.70
C LYS A 38 -16.04 26.10 27.84
N LYS A 39 -16.05 27.25 28.52
CA LYS A 39 -15.24 27.47 29.71
C LYS A 39 -15.45 26.24 30.60
N PRO A 40 -14.38 25.59 31.11
CA PRO A 40 -14.57 24.49 32.05
C PRO A 40 -15.43 25.07 33.18
N ALA A 41 -16.57 24.43 33.46
CA ALA A 41 -17.35 24.78 34.62
C ALA A 41 -16.38 24.72 35.80
N THR A 42 -16.06 25.87 36.39
CA THR A 42 -15.35 25.94 37.66
C THR A 42 -16.22 25.19 38.63
N VAL A 43 -15.85 23.94 38.89
CA VAL A 43 -16.39 23.18 40.01
C VAL A 43 -15.83 23.89 41.24
N SER A 44 -16.56 24.88 41.73
CA SER A 44 -16.32 25.45 43.05
C SER A 44 -16.58 24.32 44.04
N ILE A 45 -15.51 23.65 44.46
CA ILE A 45 -15.56 22.73 45.59
C ILE A 45 -15.76 23.62 46.82
N THR A 46 -17.01 23.87 47.18
CA THR A 46 -17.35 24.49 48.45
C THR A 46 -17.04 23.46 49.53
N ILE A 47 -15.81 23.50 50.06
CA ILE A 47 -15.45 22.72 51.24
C ILE A 47 -16.10 23.41 52.43
N VAL A 48 -17.31 22.97 52.76
CA VAL A 48 -17.96 23.34 54.02
C VAL A 48 -17.24 22.57 55.12
N TYR A 49 -16.30 23.21 55.80
CA TYR A 49 -15.70 22.67 57.02
C TYR A 49 -16.73 22.72 58.15
N LYS A 50 -17.53 21.67 58.28
CA LYS A 50 -18.32 21.44 59.50
C LYS A 50 -17.44 20.69 60.48
N GLN A 51 -16.81 21.43 61.38
CA GLN A 51 -16.06 20.89 62.49
C GLN A 51 -17.04 20.18 63.44
N GLN A 52 -17.14 18.86 63.33
CA GLN A 52 -17.64 18.01 64.39
C GLN A 52 -16.67 16.86 64.57
N ALA A 53 -16.12 16.79 65.78
CA ALA A 53 -15.20 15.78 66.24
C ALA A 53 -15.68 14.36 65.91
N GLY A 54 -14.80 13.54 65.34
CA GLY A 54 -15.06 12.11 65.17
C GLY A 54 -14.39 11.52 63.93
N ASN A 55 -13.30 10.79 64.15
CA ASN A 55 -12.74 9.76 63.28
C ASN A 55 -12.47 10.11 61.80
N ILE A 56 -11.29 10.67 61.56
CA ILE A 56 -10.58 10.56 60.29
C ILE A 56 -10.07 9.12 60.17
N PHE A 57 -10.92 8.20 59.73
CA PHE A 57 -10.50 6.89 59.23
C PHE A 57 -10.63 6.91 57.71
N TYR A 58 -9.71 7.60 57.05
CA TYR A 58 -9.55 7.46 55.59
C TYR A 58 -8.88 6.12 55.33
N PHE A 59 -9.71 5.13 55.05
CA PHE A 59 -9.34 3.81 54.55
C PHE A 59 -8.74 3.97 53.14
N PHE A 60 -7.46 4.32 53.06
CA PHE A 60 -6.71 4.32 51.82
C PHE A 60 -6.07 2.96 51.62
N LEU A 61 -6.89 1.96 51.26
CA LEU A 61 -6.38 0.73 50.65
C LEU A 61 -5.98 1.05 49.21
N GLN A 62 -4.72 1.45 49.05
CA GLN A 62 -4.01 1.35 47.78
C GLN A 62 -3.65 -0.13 47.55
N GLU A 63 -4.64 -0.92 47.17
CA GLU A 63 -4.36 -2.18 46.50
C GLU A 63 -3.76 -1.88 45.12
N ASN A 64 -2.65 -2.57 44.84
CA ASN A 64 -1.81 -2.61 43.64
C ASN A 64 -2.58 -2.62 42.29
N LYS A 65 -3.27 -1.52 41.96
CA LYS A 65 -3.89 -1.29 40.66
C LYS A 65 -2.83 -0.63 39.78
N PRO A 66 -2.40 -1.26 38.67
CA PRO A 66 -1.40 -0.66 37.80
C PRO A 66 -1.89 0.71 37.35
N ASN A 67 -1.01 1.71 37.41
CA ASN A 67 -1.35 3.10 37.17
C ASN A 67 -2.03 3.20 35.78
N LYS A 68 -3.29 3.65 35.71
CA LYS A 68 -4.11 3.75 34.47
C LYS A 68 -3.32 4.17 33.20
N PRO A 69 -2.37 5.13 33.22
CA PRO A 69 -1.50 5.44 32.09
C PRO A 69 -0.59 4.31 31.60
N GLU A 70 -0.04 3.46 32.47
CA GLU A 70 0.89 2.38 32.11
C GLU A 70 0.16 1.25 31.37
N ILE A 71 -1.03 0.88 31.84
CA ILE A 71 -1.90 -0.09 31.16
C ILE A 71 -2.20 0.37 29.73
N ARG A 72 -2.49 1.67 29.55
CA ARG A 72 -2.75 2.25 28.21
C ARG A 72 -1.52 2.19 27.32
N LYS A 73 -0.31 2.42 27.84
CA LYS A 73 0.94 2.30 27.07
C LYS A 73 1.15 0.85 26.62
N MET A 74 0.98 -0.12 27.52
CA MET A 74 1.10 -1.55 27.21
C MET A 74 0.09 -1.99 26.15
N ILE A 75 -1.18 -1.58 26.24
CA ILE A 75 -2.20 -1.91 25.24
C ILE A 75 -1.87 -1.29 23.87
N ARG A 76 -1.38 -0.04 23.84
CA ARG A 76 -0.97 0.61 22.59
C ARG A 76 0.21 -0.10 21.94
N GLN A 77 1.21 -0.49 22.73
CA GLN A 77 2.37 -1.24 22.23
C GLN A 77 1.97 -2.61 21.67
N LYS A 78 1.10 -3.35 22.37
CA LYS A 78 0.57 -4.63 21.88
C LYS A 78 -0.18 -4.46 20.55
N LYS A 79 -1.07 -3.46 20.45
CA LYS A 79 -1.80 -3.16 19.20
C LYS A 79 -0.87 -2.69 18.07
N ALA A 80 0.17 -1.92 18.38
CA ALA A 80 1.15 -1.49 17.38
C ALA A 80 1.95 -2.67 16.83
N ALA A 81 2.42 -3.57 17.71
CA ALA A 81 3.15 -4.76 17.32
C ALA A 81 2.29 -5.71 16.47
N GLU A 82 1.02 -5.90 16.83
CA GLU A 82 0.06 -6.69 16.06
C GLU A 82 -0.17 -6.09 14.66
N ALA A 83 -0.42 -4.77 14.58
CA ALA A 83 -0.59 -4.08 13.30
C ALA A 83 0.66 -4.12 12.41
N GLU A 84 1.86 -4.12 13.00
CA GLU A 84 3.11 -4.27 12.25
C GLU A 84 3.27 -5.70 11.71
N ALA A 85 2.95 -6.72 12.51
CA ALA A 85 2.98 -8.12 12.08
C ALA A 85 2.00 -8.37 10.92
N GLU A 86 0.79 -7.82 10.97
CA GLU A 86 -0.17 -7.90 9.85
C GLU A 86 0.36 -7.20 8.59
N ARG A 87 0.92 -6.00 8.73
CA ARG A 87 1.53 -5.29 7.58
C ARG A 87 2.68 -6.07 6.97
N GLN A 88 3.49 -6.75 7.77
CA GLN A 88 4.58 -7.60 7.28
C GLN A 88 4.06 -8.79 6.50
N LYS A 89 3.02 -9.49 7.01
CA LYS A 89 2.36 -10.59 6.28
C LYS A 89 1.82 -10.13 4.93
N ILE A 90 1.11 -9.00 4.90
CA ILE A 90 0.56 -8.41 3.66
C ILE A 90 1.68 -8.03 2.67
N LYS A 91 2.82 -7.51 3.17
CA LYS A 91 3.97 -7.19 2.31
C LYS A 91 4.58 -8.45 1.71
N GLN A 92 4.78 -9.49 2.51
CA GLN A 92 5.33 -10.78 2.06
C GLN A 92 4.44 -11.42 0.99
N GLU A 93 3.13 -11.50 1.24
CA GLU A 93 2.17 -12.06 0.26
C GLU A 93 2.22 -11.29 -1.08
N LYS A 94 2.25 -9.96 -1.03
CA LYS A 94 2.37 -9.12 -2.24
C LYS A 94 3.69 -9.36 -2.96
N GLU A 95 4.80 -9.46 -2.25
CA GLU A 95 6.11 -9.73 -2.84
C GLU A 95 6.18 -11.11 -3.48
N GLU A 96 5.63 -12.14 -2.84
CA GLU A 96 5.53 -13.49 -3.37
C GLU A 96 4.67 -13.54 -4.64
N ARG A 97 3.52 -12.86 -4.63
CA ARG A 97 2.67 -12.73 -5.82
C ARG A 97 3.39 -12.05 -6.97
N ILE A 98 4.15 -10.99 -6.69
CA ILE A 98 4.95 -10.29 -7.71
C ILE A 98 6.06 -11.21 -8.25
N LYS A 99 6.75 -11.95 -7.38
CA LYS A 99 7.78 -12.92 -7.79
C LYS A 99 7.19 -14.02 -8.67
N ALA A 100 6.05 -14.58 -8.28
CA ALA A 100 5.33 -15.60 -9.05
C ALA A 100 4.90 -15.06 -10.43
N TYR A 101 4.30 -13.87 -10.48
CA TYR A 101 3.91 -13.22 -11.74
C TYR A 101 5.11 -12.99 -12.66
N LYS A 102 6.23 -12.48 -12.12
CA LYS A 102 7.46 -12.27 -12.89
C LYS A 102 8.01 -13.58 -13.45
N LYS A 103 8.01 -14.66 -12.65
CA LYS A 103 8.43 -15.99 -13.09
C LYS A 103 7.56 -16.50 -14.24
N GLN A 104 6.23 -16.47 -14.08
CA GLN A 104 5.29 -16.88 -15.13
C GLN A 104 5.46 -16.06 -16.41
N ARG A 105 5.66 -14.74 -16.29
CA ARG A 105 5.88 -13.88 -17.45
C ARG A 105 7.15 -14.28 -18.20
N LEU A 106 8.25 -14.53 -17.49
CA LEU A 106 9.51 -14.95 -18.12
C LEU A 106 9.38 -16.32 -18.79
N GLU A 107 8.72 -17.29 -18.15
CA GLU A 107 8.45 -18.61 -18.73
C GLU A 107 7.61 -18.51 -20.01
N LYS A 108 6.53 -17.72 -19.97
CA LYS A 108 5.69 -17.45 -21.15
C LYS A 108 6.50 -16.79 -22.27
N THR A 109 7.28 -15.76 -21.97
CA THR A 109 8.11 -15.08 -22.98
C THR A 109 9.15 -16.04 -23.58
N LYS A 110 9.79 -16.88 -22.76
CA LYS A 110 10.74 -17.91 -23.23
C LYS A 110 10.05 -18.92 -24.15
N ALA A 111 8.86 -19.38 -23.80
CA ALA A 111 8.09 -20.31 -24.63
C ALA A 111 7.70 -19.67 -25.97
N ILE A 112 7.20 -18.43 -25.95
CA ILE A 112 6.84 -17.67 -27.16
C ILE A 112 8.08 -17.45 -28.04
N SER A 113 9.22 -17.07 -27.45
CA SER A 113 10.46 -16.85 -28.18
C SER A 113 11.02 -18.12 -28.84
N LYS A 114 10.72 -19.31 -28.30
CA LYS A 114 11.11 -20.59 -28.92
C LYS A 114 10.19 -20.97 -30.08
N ARG A 115 8.91 -20.62 -29.99
CA ARG A 115 7.86 -20.95 -30.97
C ARG A 115 7.80 -19.95 -32.12
N THR A 116 8.18 -18.70 -31.88
CA THR A 116 8.00 -17.60 -32.83
C THR A 116 9.28 -16.79 -33.03
N GLN A 117 9.51 -16.34 -34.26
CA GLN A 117 10.55 -15.39 -34.64
C GLN A 117 9.88 -14.09 -35.09
N ARG A 118 10.18 -12.98 -34.42
CA ARG A 118 9.54 -11.66 -34.69
C ARG A 118 8.01 -11.71 -34.69
N GLY A 119 7.42 -12.55 -33.83
CA GLY A 119 5.96 -12.73 -33.74
C GLY A 119 5.36 -13.66 -34.79
N GLN A 120 6.16 -14.20 -35.72
CA GLN A 120 5.73 -15.18 -36.72
C GLN A 120 6.14 -16.60 -36.28
N PRO A 121 5.35 -17.65 -36.51
CA PRO A 121 5.75 -19.03 -36.23
C PRO A 121 7.07 -19.38 -36.93
N LEU A 122 7.96 -20.05 -36.21
CA LEU A 122 9.23 -20.52 -36.78
C LEU A 122 8.96 -21.54 -37.91
N MET A 123 9.79 -21.59 -38.94
CA MET A 123 9.54 -22.39 -40.17
C MET A 123 9.05 -23.82 -39.91
N LYS A 124 9.65 -24.52 -38.93
CA LYS A 124 9.26 -25.87 -38.49
C LYS A 124 7.78 -25.97 -38.03
N ASP A 125 7.30 -24.96 -37.30
CA ASP A 125 5.94 -24.92 -36.75
C ASP A 125 4.98 -24.20 -37.71
N ARG A 126 5.51 -23.35 -38.59
CA ARG A 126 4.75 -22.60 -39.61
C ARG A 126 4.09 -23.55 -40.61
N MET A 127 4.76 -24.61 -41.03
CA MET A 127 4.20 -25.60 -41.96
C MET A 127 2.97 -26.30 -41.35
N GLN A 128 3.06 -26.74 -40.10
CA GLN A 128 1.92 -27.36 -39.40
C GLN A 128 0.75 -26.38 -39.23
N LEU A 129 1.04 -25.11 -38.92
CA LEU A 129 0.02 -24.08 -38.85
C LEU A 129 -0.70 -23.91 -40.20
N LEU A 130 0.06 -23.86 -41.31
CA LEU A 130 -0.50 -23.74 -42.66
C LEU A 130 -1.35 -24.96 -43.03
N LEU A 131 -0.87 -26.17 -42.73
CA LEU A 131 -1.63 -27.40 -42.99
C LEU A 131 -2.95 -27.43 -42.20
N LYS A 132 -2.91 -27.01 -40.92
CA LYS A 132 -4.11 -26.91 -40.08
C LYS A 132 -5.10 -25.88 -40.63
N GLN A 133 -4.62 -24.72 -41.10
CA GLN A 133 -5.46 -23.70 -41.73
C GLN A 133 -6.14 -24.24 -43.00
N ILE A 134 -5.41 -24.98 -43.83
CA ILE A 134 -5.95 -25.61 -45.04
C ILE A 134 -7.02 -26.64 -44.67
N GLU A 135 -6.79 -27.45 -43.64
CA GLU A 135 -7.76 -28.43 -43.17
C GLU A 135 -9.03 -27.77 -42.61
N GLU A 136 -8.90 -26.70 -41.82
CA GLU A 136 -10.03 -25.89 -41.33
C GLU A 136 -10.81 -25.25 -42.49
N MET A 137 -10.11 -24.72 -43.51
CA MET A 137 -10.74 -24.17 -44.72
C MET A 137 -11.44 -25.20 -45.59
N LYS A 138 -11.07 -26.49 -45.49
CA LYS A 138 -11.72 -27.58 -46.24
C LYS A 138 -12.93 -28.18 -45.51
N ARG A 139 -13.06 -27.90 -44.20
CA ARG A 139 -14.20 -28.35 -43.38
C ARG A 139 -15.39 -27.38 -43.42
N HIS A 140 -15.14 -26.15 -43.88
CA HIS A 140 -16.14 -25.15 -44.21
C HIS A 140 -16.38 -25.11 -45.72
#